data_AF-A0AAW9L6M6-F1
#
_entry.id   AF-A0AAW9L6M6-F1
#
_cell.length_a   1.000
_cell.length_b   1.000
_cell.length_c   1.000
_cell.angle_alpha   90.00
_cell.angle_beta   90.00
_cell.angle_gamma   90.00
#
_symmetry.space_group_name_H-M   'P 1'
#
loop_
_entity.id
_entity.type
_entity.pdbx_description
1 polymer ?
#
loop_
_entity_poly.entity_id
_entity_poly.type
_entity_poly.pdbx_seq_one_letter_code
_entity_poly.pdbx_strand_id
1 'polypeptide(L)'
;MSEQTSKEPQQDEEPRSSNTDLWSRRHYLVATVGIAALSGCSSGDTTGGGGENTTSDTPESTDTPSTPASGGEGEGEEEGEELPEGVSQEEFERGPVPEVYMTASSLGGETRNPDSLQAKSEVQFAEYAEAKENSAHQQGTACGNCSEFIPDKNGDEFGACAKVQGYIGLEDWCVLYESLPEPSVPEGMTEDGLATATVPDPYRTAASQAGEERDPDSLQTQEAVQLEEAVEAAKAGRANPGQACGNCAEYIPDKNGDGWGACAKVEGYIAVEDWCVIYEHMTEALE
;
A
#
# COMPACT_ATOMS: atom_id res chain seq x y z
N MET A 1 -77.69 32.98 -13.89
CA MET A 1 -76.96 32.18 -14.90
C MET A 1 -75.55 32.71 -14.95
N SER A 2 -74.65 32.07 -14.21
CA SER A 2 -73.22 32.39 -14.19
C SER A 2 -72.51 31.09 -13.82
N GLU A 3 -71.93 30.42 -14.81
CA GLU A 3 -71.08 29.25 -14.59
C GLU A 3 -69.63 29.72 -14.49
N GLN A 4 -68.96 29.32 -13.40
CA GLN A 4 -67.51 29.38 -13.27
C GLN A 4 -67.04 27.94 -13.03
N THR A 5 -66.30 27.40 -13.99
CA THR A 5 -65.53 26.16 -13.79
C THR A 5 -64.06 26.53 -13.83
N SER A 6 -63.40 26.41 -12.69
CA SER A 6 -61.97 26.71 -12.53
C SER A 6 -61.10 25.64 -13.19
N LYS A 7 -59.92 26.07 -13.63
CA LYS A 7 -58.87 25.25 -14.21
C LYS A 7 -58.01 24.63 -13.11
N GLU A 8 -57.77 23.32 -13.16
CA GLU A 8 -56.79 22.63 -12.31
C GLU A 8 -55.35 23.08 -12.63
N PRO A 9 -54.49 23.22 -11.60
CA PRO A 9 -53.05 23.06 -11.74
C PRO A 9 -52.66 21.62 -11.34
N GLN A 10 -51.86 20.98 -12.18
CA GLN A 10 -51.19 19.72 -11.82
C GLN A 10 -50.15 20.00 -10.73
N GLN A 11 -50.00 19.08 -9.78
CA GLN A 11 -48.90 19.09 -8.82
C GLN A 11 -47.78 18.23 -9.37
N ASP A 12 -46.64 18.84 -9.68
CA ASP A 12 -45.40 18.12 -9.97
C ASP A 12 -44.84 17.58 -8.66
N GLU A 13 -44.80 16.25 -8.50
CA GLU A 13 -44.06 15.61 -7.41
C GLU A 13 -42.57 15.53 -7.79
N GLU A 14 -41.76 16.44 -7.24
CA GLU A 14 -40.30 16.26 -7.23
C GLU A 14 -39.93 15.05 -6.37
N PRO A 15 -39.15 14.08 -6.87
CA PRO A 15 -38.66 12.98 -6.03
C PRO A 15 -37.67 13.53 -5.01
N ARG A 16 -37.97 13.34 -3.73
CA ARG A 16 -37.00 13.54 -2.64
C ARG A 16 -35.81 12.61 -2.84
N SER A 17 -34.68 13.16 -3.27
CA SER A 17 -33.38 12.52 -3.08
C SER A 17 -33.17 12.29 -1.58
N SER A 18 -33.03 11.03 -1.19
CA SER A 18 -32.61 10.64 0.15
C SER A 18 -31.08 10.69 0.23
N ASN A 19 -30.54 11.21 1.34
CA ASN A 19 -29.09 11.29 1.59
C ASN A 19 -28.41 9.92 1.77
N THR A 20 -29.05 8.82 1.37
CA THR A 20 -28.54 7.45 1.42
C THR A 20 -27.74 7.05 0.18
N ASP A 21 -27.85 7.78 -0.93
CA ASP A 21 -27.19 7.44 -2.21
C ASP A 21 -25.75 7.95 -2.36
N LEU A 22 -25.18 8.59 -1.33
CA LEU A 22 -23.88 9.28 -1.41
C LEU A 22 -22.68 8.52 -0.80
N TRP A 23 -22.88 7.29 -0.31
CA TRP A 23 -21.80 6.50 0.31
C TRP A 23 -21.70 5.05 -0.18
N SER A 24 -22.05 4.80 -1.45
CA SER A 24 -21.58 3.58 -2.12
C SER A 24 -20.06 3.69 -2.29
N ARG A 25 -19.32 2.96 -1.48
CA ARG A 25 -17.87 3.15 -1.27
C ARG A 25 -16.99 2.65 -2.41
N ARG A 26 -17.43 1.60 -3.09
CA ARG A 26 -16.57 0.77 -3.94
C ARG A 26 -16.83 1.01 -5.42
N HIS A 27 -15.77 1.34 -6.14
CA HIS A 27 -15.79 1.40 -7.59
C HIS A 27 -15.17 0.13 -8.18
N TYR A 28 -15.92 -0.98 -8.12
CA TYR A 28 -15.55 -2.29 -8.68
C TYR A 28 -15.10 -2.20 -10.16
N LEU A 29 -13.81 -1.99 -10.39
CA LEU A 29 -13.20 -2.02 -11.71
C LEU A 29 -12.96 -3.48 -12.11
N VAL A 30 -14.00 -4.11 -12.66
CA VAL A 30 -13.89 -5.43 -13.29
C VAL A 30 -12.98 -5.32 -14.52
N ALA A 31 -11.68 -5.52 -14.32
CA ALA A 31 -10.66 -5.53 -15.35
C ALA A 31 -10.82 -6.78 -16.24
N THR A 32 -11.72 -6.71 -17.23
CA THR A 32 -11.83 -7.75 -18.26
C THR A 32 -10.63 -7.71 -19.19
N VAL A 33 -9.52 -8.32 -18.78
CA VAL A 33 -8.32 -8.51 -19.61
C VAL A 33 -8.64 -9.49 -20.74
N GLY A 34 -9.09 -8.93 -21.87
CA GLY A 34 -9.30 -9.69 -23.10
C GLY A 34 -7.96 -10.12 -23.70
N ILE A 35 -7.57 -11.38 -23.48
CA ILE A 35 -6.35 -11.96 -24.08
C ILE A 35 -6.55 -12.12 -25.59
N ALA A 36 -6.20 -11.09 -26.35
CA ALA A 36 -6.08 -11.13 -27.81
C ALA A 36 -4.72 -11.71 -28.20
N ALA A 37 -4.62 -13.03 -28.27
CA ALA A 37 -3.40 -13.70 -28.72
C ALA A 37 -3.13 -13.45 -30.23
N LEU A 38 -2.19 -12.57 -30.53
CA LEU A 38 -1.65 -12.39 -31.89
C LEU A 38 -0.33 -13.15 -32.04
N SER A 39 -0.42 -14.32 -32.66
CA SER A 39 0.72 -15.16 -33.04
C SER A 39 1.56 -14.52 -34.16
N GLY A 40 2.89 -14.53 -34.04
CA GLY A 40 3.82 -14.13 -35.10
C GLY A 40 5.24 -14.66 -34.85
N CYS A 41 5.74 -15.51 -35.76
CA CYS A 41 6.98 -16.27 -35.56
C CYS A 41 8.16 -15.80 -36.43
N SER A 42 9.37 -16.16 -35.97
CA SER A 42 10.50 -16.71 -36.78
C SER A 42 11.61 -15.78 -37.34
N SER A 43 12.75 -15.81 -36.63
CA SER A 43 14.11 -16.18 -37.12
C SER A 43 14.93 -15.27 -38.05
N GLY A 44 16.22 -15.12 -37.73
CA GLY A 44 17.30 -14.61 -38.61
C GLY A 44 18.68 -14.61 -37.92
N ASP A 45 19.66 -15.32 -38.50
CA ASP A 45 20.90 -15.78 -37.83
C ASP A 45 22.20 -15.07 -38.31
N THR A 46 23.23 -14.99 -37.44
CA THR A 46 24.68 -14.77 -37.74
C THR A 46 25.11 -13.44 -38.43
N THR A 47 26.35 -12.90 -38.47
CA THR A 47 27.75 -13.18 -38.02
C THR A 47 28.44 -11.79 -37.74
N GLY A 48 29.66 -11.62 -37.19
CA GLY A 48 30.68 -12.54 -36.63
C GLY A 48 32.15 -12.10 -36.92
N GLY A 49 32.92 -11.69 -35.90
CA GLY A 49 34.35 -11.27 -35.94
C GLY A 49 34.66 -10.10 -34.97
N GLY A 50 35.83 -9.93 -34.35
CA GLY A 50 37.09 -10.68 -34.37
C GLY A 50 38.29 -9.71 -34.29
N GLY A 51 39.18 -9.84 -33.30
CA GLY A 51 40.39 -9.00 -33.17
C GLY A 51 41.04 -9.04 -31.78
N GLU A 52 42.26 -9.56 -31.69
CA GLU A 52 43.02 -9.74 -30.44
C GLU A 52 44.00 -8.59 -30.11
N ASN A 53 44.52 -8.63 -28.87
CA ASN A 53 45.89 -8.25 -28.47
C ASN A 53 46.16 -6.72 -28.26
N THR A 54 46.53 -6.25 -27.07
CA THR A 54 47.82 -6.56 -26.43
C THR A 54 47.90 -6.07 -24.97
N THR A 55 48.65 -6.81 -24.16
CA THR A 55 49.08 -6.48 -22.78
C THR A 55 50.16 -5.39 -22.76
N SER A 56 50.20 -4.53 -21.72
CA SER A 56 51.40 -4.32 -20.88
C SER A 56 51.23 -3.30 -19.74
N ASP A 57 51.57 -3.77 -18.54
CA ASP A 57 52.36 -3.09 -17.49
C ASP A 57 51.88 -1.79 -16.81
N THR A 58 51.27 -1.98 -15.64
CA THR A 58 51.34 -1.09 -14.46
C THR A 58 52.82 -0.89 -14.03
N PRO A 59 53.18 0.28 -13.47
CA PRO A 59 53.50 0.22 -12.04
C PRO A 59 52.90 1.36 -11.20
N GLU A 60 52.65 0.97 -9.96
CA GLU A 60 52.19 1.76 -8.82
C GLU A 60 53.19 2.86 -8.42
N SER A 61 52.68 4.02 -7.96
CA SER A 61 53.40 4.93 -7.05
C SER A 61 52.41 5.81 -6.29
N THR A 62 52.35 5.58 -4.99
CA THR A 62 51.71 6.45 -3.99
C THR A 62 52.40 7.81 -3.89
N ASP A 63 51.65 8.89 -3.73
CA ASP A 63 52.03 10.01 -2.85
C ASP A 63 50.81 10.89 -2.52
N THR A 64 50.48 10.99 -1.23
CA THR A 64 49.49 11.93 -0.68
C THR A 64 50.26 13.08 -0.03
N PRO A 65 49.88 14.35 -0.26
CA PRO A 65 49.58 15.17 0.91
C PRO A 65 48.47 16.23 0.72
N SER A 66 47.59 16.26 1.73
CA SER A 66 47.02 17.46 2.38
C SER A 66 46.27 18.54 1.58
N THR A 67 44.97 18.56 1.84
CA THR A 67 43.98 19.65 1.76
C THR A 67 44.52 21.08 1.96
N PRO A 68 44.00 22.04 1.17
CA PRO A 68 43.60 23.35 1.65
C PRO A 68 42.07 23.49 1.57
N ALA A 69 41.46 24.04 2.63
CA ALA A 69 40.02 24.30 2.65
C ALA A 69 39.64 25.44 1.69
N SER A 70 38.57 25.23 0.92
CA SER A 70 37.85 26.28 0.20
C SER A 70 36.37 25.99 0.39
N GLY A 71 35.61 26.98 0.88
CA GLY A 71 34.20 26.78 1.24
C GLY A 71 33.35 26.41 0.03
N GLY A 72 32.60 25.31 0.15
CA GLY A 72 31.41 25.06 -0.64
C GLY A 72 30.22 25.74 0.05
N GLU A 73 29.48 26.54 -0.70
CA GLU A 73 28.26 27.17 -0.22
C GLU A 73 27.07 26.27 -0.54
N GLY A 74 26.27 25.90 0.46
CA GLY A 74 24.97 25.28 0.28
C GLY A 74 24.99 23.89 -0.36
N GLU A 75 25.46 22.89 0.38
CA GLU A 75 24.90 21.55 0.23
C GLU A 75 23.43 21.66 0.64
N GLY A 76 22.52 21.54 -0.34
CA GLY A 76 21.15 21.17 -0.04
C GLY A 76 21.22 19.74 0.47
N GLU A 77 20.87 19.56 1.74
CA GLU A 77 20.68 18.25 2.32
C GLU A 77 19.58 17.57 1.49
N GLU A 78 19.96 16.60 0.64
CA GLU A 78 18.99 15.64 0.14
C GLU A 78 18.57 14.85 1.37
N GLU A 79 17.35 15.12 1.85
CA GLU A 79 16.73 14.45 3.00
C GLU A 79 16.46 12.99 2.60
N GLY A 80 17.52 12.17 2.65
CA GLY A 80 17.41 10.72 2.54
C GLY A 80 16.72 10.16 3.77
N GLU A 81 16.06 9.01 3.60
CA GLU A 81 15.32 8.32 4.66
C GLU A 81 16.16 8.16 5.94
N GLU A 82 15.56 8.42 7.11
CA GLU A 82 16.21 8.16 8.39
C GLU A 82 16.37 6.64 8.58
N LEU A 83 17.61 6.14 8.49
CA LEU A 83 17.90 4.71 8.62
C LEU A 83 17.60 4.21 10.05
N PRO A 84 17.13 2.95 10.22
CA PRO A 84 16.94 2.35 11.54
C PRO A 84 18.24 2.33 12.38
N GLU A 85 18.12 2.41 13.71
CA GLU A 85 19.30 2.54 14.59
C GLU A 85 20.32 1.39 14.39
N GLY A 86 21.52 1.75 13.93
CA GLY A 86 22.62 0.82 13.73
C GLY A 86 22.64 0.12 12.37
N VAL A 87 21.65 0.34 11.51
CA VAL A 87 21.59 -0.19 10.14
C VAL A 87 22.47 0.67 9.23
N SER A 88 23.21 0.02 8.32
CA SER A 88 24.01 0.71 7.30
C SER A 88 23.23 0.85 5.99
N GLN A 89 23.54 1.84 5.16
CA GLN A 89 22.92 2.02 3.84
C GLN A 89 22.91 0.73 2.98
N GLU A 90 23.99 -0.05 2.99
CA GLU A 90 24.07 -1.32 2.24
C GLU A 90 23.11 -2.39 2.80
N GLU A 91 22.99 -2.45 4.14
CA GLU A 91 22.06 -3.35 4.84
C GLU A 91 20.61 -2.90 4.68
N PHE A 92 20.36 -1.59 4.65
CA PHE A 92 19.04 -1.02 4.36
C PHE A 92 18.57 -1.38 2.94
N GLU A 93 19.45 -1.21 1.94
CA GLU A 93 19.17 -1.50 0.52
C GLU A 93 19.03 -3.00 0.20
N ARG A 94 19.86 -3.87 0.82
CA ARG A 94 20.02 -5.28 0.41
C ARG A 94 19.61 -6.29 1.49
N GLY A 95 19.51 -5.85 2.73
CA GLY A 95 19.35 -6.70 3.91
C GLY A 95 20.68 -7.21 4.48
N PRO A 96 20.63 -8.08 5.50
CA PRO A 96 19.42 -8.73 6.02
C PRO A 96 18.47 -7.75 6.70
N VAL A 97 17.17 -7.99 6.53
CA VAL A 97 16.13 -7.40 7.40
C VAL A 97 16.09 -8.17 8.73
N PRO A 98 15.51 -7.61 9.80
CA PRO A 98 15.34 -8.29 11.08
C PRO A 98 14.65 -9.66 10.94
N GLU A 99 15.01 -10.61 11.82
CA GLU A 99 14.56 -12.00 11.78
C GLU A 99 13.03 -12.15 11.69
N VAL A 100 12.29 -11.24 12.33
CA VAL A 100 10.82 -11.19 12.35
C VAL A 100 10.20 -11.12 10.94
N TYR A 101 10.94 -10.59 9.96
CA TYR A 101 10.50 -10.48 8.58
C TYR A 101 10.85 -11.69 7.70
N MET A 102 11.88 -12.48 8.05
CA MET A 102 12.47 -13.46 7.13
C MET A 102 11.49 -14.52 6.61
N THR A 103 10.46 -14.86 7.38
CA THR A 103 9.35 -15.74 6.96
C THR A 103 7.98 -15.11 7.25
N ALA A 104 7.89 -13.79 7.27
CA ALA A 104 6.62 -13.08 7.44
C ALA A 104 5.77 -13.16 6.17
N SER A 105 4.45 -13.14 6.32
CA SER A 105 3.53 -12.95 5.20
C SER A 105 3.26 -11.48 4.94
N SER A 106 3.11 -11.13 3.65
CA SER A 106 2.64 -9.84 3.19
C SER A 106 1.15 -9.62 3.46
N LEU A 107 0.67 -8.40 3.20
CA LEU A 107 -0.74 -8.04 3.26
C LEU A 107 -1.62 -8.87 2.30
N GLY A 108 -1.09 -9.24 1.13
CA GLY A 108 -1.71 -10.19 0.19
C GLY A 108 -1.53 -11.67 0.55
N GLY A 109 -0.85 -11.98 1.67
CA GLY A 109 -0.67 -13.33 2.18
C GLY A 109 0.56 -14.10 1.65
N GLU A 110 1.40 -13.51 0.80
CA GLU A 110 2.60 -14.18 0.29
C GLU A 110 3.70 -14.21 1.36
N THR A 111 4.27 -15.38 1.65
CA THR A 111 5.35 -15.53 2.63
C THR A 111 6.70 -15.14 2.00
N ARG A 112 7.43 -14.20 2.63
CA ARG A 112 8.79 -13.81 2.22
C ARG A 112 9.71 -15.03 2.16
N ASN A 113 10.51 -15.10 1.11
CA ASN A 113 11.57 -16.08 0.95
C ASN A 113 12.89 -15.37 0.61
N PRO A 114 13.86 -15.30 1.55
CA PRO A 114 15.14 -14.63 1.35
C PRO A 114 15.93 -15.13 0.13
N ASP A 115 15.76 -16.40 -0.26
CA ASP A 115 16.45 -17.02 -1.38
C ASP A 115 15.90 -16.61 -2.77
N SER A 116 14.81 -15.83 -2.84
CA SER A 116 14.15 -15.43 -4.11
C SER A 116 13.83 -13.94 -4.26
N LEU A 117 14.47 -13.07 -3.47
CA LEU A 117 14.22 -11.62 -3.50
C LEU A 117 14.93 -10.92 -4.69
N GLN A 118 14.21 -10.07 -5.41
CA GLN A 118 14.74 -9.16 -6.43
C GLN A 118 15.48 -7.98 -5.77
N ALA A 119 16.53 -7.45 -6.41
CA ALA A 119 17.20 -6.24 -5.95
C ALA A 119 16.35 -4.99 -6.24
N LYS A 120 16.42 -3.96 -5.37
CA LYS A 120 15.72 -2.67 -5.54
C LYS A 120 15.92 -2.07 -6.96
N SER A 121 17.13 -2.19 -7.53
CA SER A 121 17.45 -1.71 -8.88
C SER A 121 16.82 -2.51 -10.04
N GLU A 122 16.45 -3.77 -9.83
CA GLU A 122 15.82 -4.62 -10.86
C GLU A 122 14.33 -4.31 -11.01
N VAL A 123 13.71 -3.81 -9.93
CA VAL A 123 12.27 -3.50 -9.84
C VAL A 123 11.97 -2.00 -9.96
N GLN A 124 12.97 -1.18 -10.30
CA GLN A 124 12.86 0.29 -10.35
C GLN A 124 12.23 0.85 -9.06
N PHE A 125 12.74 0.37 -7.93
CA PHE A 125 12.38 0.88 -6.61
C PHE A 125 12.75 2.35 -6.50
N ALA A 126 11.84 3.15 -5.96
CA ALA A 126 12.00 4.60 -5.83
C ALA A 126 11.06 5.17 -4.76
N GLU A 127 11.51 6.25 -4.12
CA GLU A 127 10.71 7.07 -3.22
C GLU A 127 9.42 7.56 -3.88
N TYR A 128 8.35 7.82 -3.11
CA TYR A 128 7.09 8.31 -3.65
C TYR A 128 7.22 9.60 -4.48
N ALA A 129 8.22 10.43 -4.17
CA ALA A 129 8.51 11.66 -4.92
C ALA A 129 9.02 11.34 -6.34
N GLU A 130 9.98 10.43 -6.44
CA GLU A 130 10.62 10.01 -7.69
C GLU A 130 9.74 9.06 -8.51
N ALA A 131 9.00 8.17 -7.85
CA ALA A 131 8.12 7.20 -8.50
C ALA A 131 7.09 7.87 -9.43
N LYS A 132 6.68 9.11 -9.14
CA LYS A 132 5.79 9.93 -10.00
C LYS A 132 6.37 10.22 -11.39
N GLU A 133 7.68 10.14 -11.59
CA GLU A 133 8.32 10.25 -12.90
C GLU A 133 8.21 8.95 -13.71
N ASN A 134 7.93 7.82 -13.06
CA ASN A 134 7.73 6.54 -13.72
C ASN A 134 6.33 6.46 -14.35
N SER A 135 6.28 6.21 -15.66
CA SER A 135 5.01 6.10 -16.41
C SER A 135 4.07 4.96 -15.97
N ALA A 136 4.55 4.01 -15.17
CA ALA A 136 3.73 2.92 -14.61
C ALA A 136 3.16 3.24 -13.21
N HIS A 137 3.69 4.26 -12.52
CA HIS A 137 3.20 4.68 -11.21
C HIS A 137 1.81 5.34 -11.32
N GLN A 138 0.93 5.05 -10.37
CA GLN A 138 -0.40 5.64 -10.27
C GLN A 138 -0.49 6.45 -8.97
N GLN A 139 -1.17 7.61 -9.01
CA GLN A 139 -1.29 8.42 -7.80
C GLN A 139 -1.97 7.60 -6.69
N GLY A 140 -1.40 7.65 -5.48
CA GLY A 140 -1.89 6.94 -4.30
C GLY A 140 -1.41 5.49 -4.15
N THR A 141 -0.77 4.89 -5.16
CA THR A 141 -0.16 3.55 -5.03
C THR A 141 1.24 3.66 -4.41
N ALA A 142 1.48 2.90 -3.35
CA ALA A 142 2.76 2.84 -2.65
C ALA A 142 2.96 1.46 -2.01
N CYS A 143 4.13 1.20 -1.45
CA CYS A 143 4.48 -0.07 -0.84
C CYS A 143 3.51 -0.42 0.29
N GLY A 144 3.20 0.51 1.20
CA GLY A 144 2.29 0.25 2.31
C GLY A 144 0.90 -0.27 1.90
N ASN A 145 0.39 0.08 0.71
CA ASN A 145 -0.89 -0.40 0.18
C ASN A 145 -0.76 -1.41 -0.99
N CYS A 146 0.40 -2.05 -1.10
CA CYS A 146 0.70 -3.14 -2.03
C CYS A 146 0.43 -4.52 -1.40
N SER A 147 -0.01 -5.49 -2.21
CA SER A 147 -0.17 -6.91 -1.82
C SER A 147 1.13 -7.54 -1.30
N GLU A 148 2.29 -7.05 -1.75
CA GLU A 148 3.61 -7.62 -1.45
C GLU A 148 4.22 -7.10 -0.16
N PHE A 149 3.67 -6.02 0.42
CA PHE A 149 4.25 -5.37 1.58
C PHE A 149 4.00 -6.14 2.86
N ILE A 150 5.00 -6.14 3.74
CA ILE A 150 4.98 -6.75 5.06
C ILE A 150 5.08 -5.59 6.05
N PRO A 151 4.00 -5.26 6.79
CA PRO A 151 4.01 -4.17 7.76
C PRO A 151 5.08 -4.32 8.81
N ASP A 152 5.50 -3.19 9.39
CA ASP A 152 6.39 -3.11 10.54
C ASP A 152 5.96 -4.11 11.64
N LYS A 153 6.95 -4.81 12.21
CA LYS A 153 6.80 -5.82 13.28
C LYS A 153 7.72 -5.60 14.47
N ASN A 154 8.55 -4.55 14.46
CA ASN A 154 9.50 -4.26 15.52
C ASN A 154 9.55 -2.78 15.95
N GLY A 155 8.69 -1.93 15.39
CA GLY A 155 8.61 -0.51 15.73
C GLY A 155 9.82 0.28 15.24
N ASP A 156 10.39 -0.10 14.08
CA ASP A 156 11.50 0.64 13.46
C ASP A 156 11.06 1.55 12.30
N GLU A 157 9.74 1.72 12.11
CA GLU A 157 9.10 2.51 11.03
C GLU A 157 9.16 1.88 9.64
N PHE A 158 9.94 0.81 9.44
CA PHE A 158 10.09 0.16 8.14
C PHE A 158 9.42 -1.22 8.09
N GLY A 159 8.88 -1.54 6.93
CA GLY A 159 8.43 -2.87 6.60
C GLY A 159 9.46 -3.68 5.81
N ALA A 160 8.98 -4.79 5.29
CA ALA A 160 9.67 -5.59 4.28
C ALA A 160 8.73 -5.85 3.08
N CYS A 161 9.19 -6.63 2.11
CA CYS A 161 8.38 -7.03 0.95
C CYS A 161 8.53 -8.54 0.72
N ALA A 162 7.50 -9.26 0.27
CA ALA A 162 7.64 -10.68 -0.03
C ALA A 162 8.65 -10.94 -1.17
N LYS A 163 8.81 -9.97 -2.09
CA LYS A 163 9.57 -10.09 -3.35
C LYS A 163 10.83 -9.21 -3.48
N VAL A 164 11.03 -8.17 -2.67
CA VAL A 164 12.12 -7.17 -2.83
C VAL A 164 13.11 -7.20 -1.65
N GLN A 165 14.40 -7.06 -1.94
CA GLN A 165 15.50 -6.99 -0.95
C GLN A 165 15.44 -5.73 -0.08
N GLY A 166 16.11 -5.80 1.08
CA GLY A 166 16.20 -4.66 2.00
C GLY A 166 14.93 -4.37 2.80
N TYR A 167 15.00 -3.23 3.50
CA TYR A 167 13.91 -2.57 4.23
C TYR A 167 13.07 -1.76 3.23
N ILE A 168 11.80 -1.55 3.55
CA ILE A 168 10.80 -0.96 2.65
C ILE A 168 9.98 0.05 3.44
N GLY A 169 10.00 1.32 3.07
CA GLY A 169 9.14 2.35 3.63
C GLY A 169 7.68 2.17 3.22
N LEU A 170 6.77 2.87 3.90
CA LEU A 170 5.35 2.87 3.54
C LEU A 170 5.08 3.61 2.23
N GLU A 171 5.76 4.76 2.02
CA GLU A 171 5.50 5.64 0.88
C GLU A 171 6.20 5.18 -0.41
N ASP A 172 7.25 4.35 -0.29
CA ASP A 172 8.03 3.75 -1.37
C ASP A 172 7.20 3.17 -2.52
N TRP A 173 7.82 2.95 -3.69
CA TRP A 173 7.15 2.27 -4.79
C TRP A 173 8.11 1.48 -5.69
N CYS A 174 7.60 0.45 -6.38
CA CYS A 174 8.33 -0.26 -7.44
C CYS A 174 7.39 -0.81 -8.52
N VAL A 175 7.91 -1.24 -9.67
CA VAL A 175 7.08 -1.75 -10.79
C VAL A 175 6.41 -3.11 -10.51
N LEU A 176 6.70 -3.73 -9.36
CA LEU A 176 5.99 -4.92 -8.87
C LEU A 176 4.76 -4.56 -8.02
N TYR A 177 4.35 -3.28 -7.96
CA TYR A 177 3.13 -2.89 -7.26
C TYR A 177 1.92 -3.65 -7.80
N GLU A 178 1.27 -4.40 -6.91
CA GLU A 178 -0.01 -5.05 -7.11
C GLU A 178 -0.97 -4.56 -6.03
N SER A 179 -2.17 -4.14 -6.42
CA SER A 179 -3.18 -3.72 -5.44
C SER A 179 -3.59 -4.88 -4.54
N LEU A 180 -3.98 -4.55 -3.32
CA LEU A 180 -4.54 -5.49 -2.37
C LEU A 180 -5.83 -6.17 -2.93
N PRO A 181 -6.11 -7.42 -2.54
CA PRO A 181 -7.24 -8.16 -3.07
C PRO A 181 -8.54 -7.77 -2.35
N GLU A 182 -9.46 -7.13 -3.07
CA GLU A 182 -10.79 -6.80 -2.54
C GLU A 182 -11.53 -8.08 -2.07
N PRO A 183 -11.89 -8.20 -0.78
CA PRO A 183 -12.63 -9.36 -0.30
C PRO A 183 -14.08 -9.37 -0.77
N SER A 184 -14.57 -10.56 -1.11
CA SER A 184 -15.94 -10.78 -1.56
C SER A 184 -16.96 -10.58 -0.44
N VAL A 185 -18.12 -10.01 -0.75
CA VAL A 185 -19.23 -9.86 0.20
C VAL A 185 -19.67 -11.24 0.72
N PRO A 186 -19.76 -11.47 2.04
CA PRO A 186 -20.19 -12.74 2.61
C PRO A 186 -21.60 -13.15 2.16
N GLU A 187 -21.85 -14.44 2.01
CA GLU A 187 -23.13 -14.96 1.52
C GLU A 187 -24.32 -14.46 2.35
N GLY A 188 -25.29 -13.84 1.65
CA GLY A 188 -26.51 -13.31 2.27
C GLY A 188 -26.39 -11.87 2.82
N MET A 189 -25.24 -11.21 2.67
CA MET A 189 -25.09 -9.78 2.94
C MET A 189 -25.14 -8.94 1.64
N THR A 190 -25.28 -7.63 1.81
CA THR A 190 -25.05 -6.61 0.77
C THR A 190 -23.83 -5.78 1.17
N GLU A 191 -23.21 -5.10 0.20
CA GLU A 191 -22.05 -4.23 0.43
C GLU A 191 -22.32 -3.17 1.51
N ASP A 192 -23.43 -2.43 1.38
CA ASP A 192 -23.89 -1.46 2.38
C ASP A 192 -24.11 -2.07 3.79
N GLY A 193 -24.40 -3.38 3.84
CA GLY A 193 -24.62 -4.10 5.09
C GLY A 193 -23.33 -4.38 5.85
N LEU A 194 -22.18 -4.42 5.18
CA LEU A 194 -20.86 -4.71 5.79
C LEU A 194 -20.47 -3.65 6.82
N ALA A 195 -20.82 -2.39 6.55
CA ALA A 195 -20.40 -1.24 7.35
C ALA A 195 -20.91 -1.29 8.80
N THR A 196 -22.07 -1.90 9.04
CA THR A 196 -22.66 -2.09 10.38
C THR A 196 -22.90 -3.56 10.72
N ALA A 197 -22.38 -4.50 9.93
CA ALA A 197 -22.55 -5.92 10.19
C ALA A 197 -21.80 -6.31 11.46
N THR A 198 -22.39 -7.22 12.24
CA THR A 198 -21.65 -7.81 13.35
C THR A 198 -20.64 -8.81 12.81
N VAL A 199 -19.35 -8.50 12.96
CA VAL A 199 -18.24 -9.38 12.57
C VAL A 199 -18.35 -10.77 13.23
N PRO A 200 -17.81 -11.83 12.57
CA PRO A 200 -17.77 -13.17 13.13
C PRO A 200 -17.12 -13.25 14.51
N ASP A 201 -17.50 -14.26 15.30
CA ASP A 201 -17.02 -14.45 16.68
C ASP A 201 -15.49 -14.37 16.87
N PRO A 202 -14.63 -14.89 15.96
CA PRO A 202 -13.17 -14.74 16.06
C PRO A 202 -12.65 -13.30 16.11
N TYR A 203 -13.42 -12.32 15.62
CA TYR A 203 -13.02 -10.91 15.57
C TYR A 203 -13.58 -10.09 16.74
N ARG A 204 -14.72 -10.49 17.32
CA ARG A 204 -15.54 -9.64 18.21
C ARG A 204 -14.78 -9.06 19.39
N THR A 205 -13.86 -9.84 19.97
CA THR A 205 -12.99 -9.45 21.08
C THR A 205 -11.54 -9.85 20.78
N ALA A 206 -11.14 -9.75 19.51
CA ALA A 206 -9.75 -9.99 19.12
C ALA A 206 -8.89 -8.75 19.44
N ALA A 207 -7.61 -9.00 19.68
CA ALA A 207 -6.61 -7.94 19.74
C ALA A 207 -6.20 -7.48 18.33
N SER A 208 -5.92 -6.18 18.19
CA SER A 208 -5.34 -5.57 17.00
C SER A 208 -3.88 -5.96 16.78
N GLN A 209 -3.23 -5.41 15.75
CA GLN A 209 -1.80 -5.63 15.48
C GLN A 209 -0.93 -5.10 16.63
N ALA A 210 -1.31 -3.97 17.25
CA ALA A 210 -0.66 -3.41 18.44
C ALA A 210 -1.10 -4.08 19.76
N GLY A 211 -2.16 -4.90 19.74
CA GLY A 211 -2.64 -5.61 20.92
C GLY A 211 -3.83 -4.97 21.64
N GLU A 212 -4.45 -3.91 21.09
CA GLU A 212 -5.68 -3.33 21.65
C GLU A 212 -6.87 -4.30 21.45
N GLU A 213 -7.56 -4.66 22.53
CA GLU A 213 -8.74 -5.56 22.46
C GLU A 213 -9.96 -4.82 21.92
N ARG A 214 -10.60 -5.36 20.86
CA ARG A 214 -11.88 -4.86 20.35
C ARG A 214 -12.98 -4.94 21.43
N ASP A 215 -13.62 -3.81 21.72
CA ASP A 215 -14.83 -3.74 22.53
C ASP A 215 -16.07 -3.49 21.65
N PRO A 216 -16.96 -4.48 21.44
CA PRO A 216 -18.20 -4.31 20.68
C PRO A 216 -19.12 -3.20 21.17
N ASP A 217 -19.05 -2.81 22.44
CA ASP A 217 -19.93 -1.80 23.04
C ASP A 217 -19.36 -0.36 22.89
N SER A 218 -18.15 -0.19 22.33
CA SER A 218 -17.44 1.10 22.23
C SER A 218 -16.90 1.45 20.83
N LEU A 219 -17.48 0.87 19.77
CA LEU A 219 -17.01 1.07 18.38
C LEU A 219 -17.47 2.40 17.76
N GLN A 220 -16.61 3.01 16.95
CA GLN A 220 -16.95 4.12 16.06
C GLN A 220 -17.63 3.60 14.78
N THR A 221 -18.58 4.38 14.25
CA THR A 221 -19.17 4.09 12.94
C THR A 221 -18.16 4.30 11.83
N GLN A 222 -18.24 3.51 10.76
CA GLN A 222 -17.35 3.67 9.60
C GLN A 222 -17.53 5.03 8.89
N GLU A 223 -18.70 5.66 9.04
CA GLU A 223 -18.97 7.04 8.59
C GLU A 223 -18.21 8.07 9.42
N ALA A 224 -18.25 7.96 10.76
CA ALA A 224 -17.60 8.91 11.66
C ALA A 224 -16.07 8.98 11.49
N VAL A 225 -15.44 7.85 11.13
CA VAL A 225 -13.99 7.78 10.85
C VAL A 225 -13.64 8.00 9.39
N GLN A 226 -14.62 8.26 8.51
CA GLN A 226 -14.41 8.41 7.06
C GLN A 226 -13.62 7.23 6.44
N LEU A 227 -14.04 5.99 6.74
CA LEU A 227 -13.41 4.80 6.15
C LEU A 227 -13.69 4.76 4.63
N GLU A 228 -12.63 4.60 3.83
CA GLU A 228 -12.63 4.57 2.36
C GLU A 228 -11.39 3.83 1.83
N GLU A 229 -11.28 3.58 0.52
CA GLU A 229 -10.10 2.93 -0.07
C GLU A 229 -8.83 3.80 0.12
N ALA A 230 -7.73 3.21 0.61
CA ALA A 230 -6.48 3.91 0.92
C ALA A 230 -5.90 4.69 -0.27
N VAL A 231 -5.97 4.11 -1.47
CA VAL A 231 -5.49 4.73 -2.71
C VAL A 231 -6.29 6.00 -3.06
N GLU A 232 -7.61 6.01 -2.83
CA GLU A 232 -8.46 7.18 -3.06
C GLU A 232 -8.26 8.24 -1.96
N ALA A 233 -8.09 7.82 -0.71
CA ALA A 233 -7.72 8.73 0.38
C ALA A 233 -6.39 9.45 0.10
N ALA A 234 -5.38 8.74 -0.41
CA ALA A 234 -4.09 9.30 -0.80
C ALA A 234 -4.19 10.20 -2.05
N LYS A 235 -4.98 9.83 -3.07
CA LYS A 235 -5.29 10.70 -4.22
C LYS A 235 -5.96 12.02 -3.80
N ALA A 236 -6.84 11.95 -2.81
CA ALA A 236 -7.53 13.10 -2.24
C ALA A 236 -6.65 13.93 -1.27
N GLY A 237 -5.44 13.47 -0.93
CA GLY A 237 -4.57 14.12 0.05
C GLY A 237 -5.11 14.07 1.48
N ARG A 238 -5.89 13.04 1.81
CA ARG A 238 -6.43 12.76 3.15
C ARG A 238 -5.57 11.76 3.93
N ALA A 239 -5.02 10.77 3.23
CA ALA A 239 -4.02 9.84 3.73
C ALA A 239 -2.63 10.21 3.17
N ASN A 240 -1.57 9.84 3.88
CA ASN A 240 -0.25 9.73 3.26
C ASN A 240 -0.22 8.48 2.35
N PRO A 241 0.63 8.45 1.31
CA PRO A 241 0.82 7.28 0.47
C PRO A 241 1.14 6.03 1.31
N GLY A 242 0.56 4.90 0.93
CA GLY A 242 0.83 3.62 1.60
C GLY A 242 0.13 3.41 2.94
N GLN A 243 -0.40 4.44 3.61
CA GLN A 243 -1.22 4.24 4.81
C GLN A 243 -2.47 3.42 4.45
N ALA A 244 -2.64 2.25 5.07
CA ALA A 244 -3.77 1.37 4.85
C ALA A 244 -4.09 0.57 6.12
N CYS A 245 -5.32 0.08 6.26
CA CYS A 245 -5.73 -0.73 7.40
C CYS A 245 -4.79 -1.92 7.62
N GLY A 246 -4.32 -2.59 6.57
CA GLY A 246 -3.33 -3.66 6.68
C GLY A 246 -2.06 -3.31 7.48
N ASN A 247 -1.60 -2.06 7.45
CA ASN A 247 -0.43 -1.58 8.20
C ASN A 247 -0.77 -0.62 9.37
N CYS A 248 -2.05 -0.49 9.71
CA CYS A 248 -2.52 0.27 10.86
C CYS A 248 -2.40 -0.55 12.15
N ALA A 249 -2.03 0.10 13.26
CA ALA A 249 -1.97 -0.49 14.59
C ALA A 249 -3.30 -1.14 15.03
N GLU A 250 -4.40 -0.52 14.64
CA GLU A 250 -5.77 -0.85 15.05
C GLU A 250 -6.40 -2.02 14.31
N TYR A 251 -5.78 -2.47 13.23
CA TYR A 251 -6.36 -3.51 12.38
C TYR A 251 -6.32 -4.87 13.06
N ILE A 252 -7.32 -5.69 12.75
CA ILE A 252 -7.42 -7.08 13.18
C ILE A 252 -7.39 -7.91 11.89
N PRO A 253 -6.25 -8.51 11.53
CA PRO A 253 -6.13 -9.30 10.31
C PRO A 253 -7.10 -10.48 10.27
N ASP A 254 -7.44 -10.91 9.06
CA ASP A 254 -8.28 -12.08 8.77
C ASP A 254 -7.93 -13.28 9.69
N LYS A 255 -8.95 -13.83 10.35
CA LYS A 255 -8.90 -14.97 11.28
C LYS A 255 -9.66 -16.20 10.77
N ASN A 256 -10.43 -16.11 9.68
CA ASN A 256 -11.31 -17.18 9.18
C ASN A 256 -11.12 -17.54 7.70
N GLY A 257 -10.30 -16.80 6.95
CA GLY A 257 -9.98 -17.03 5.55
C GLY A 257 -11.04 -16.49 4.57
N ASP A 258 -11.84 -15.50 4.96
CA ASP A 258 -12.81 -14.84 4.08
C ASP A 258 -12.29 -13.55 3.42
N GLY A 259 -11.04 -13.16 3.71
CA GLY A 259 -10.36 -11.99 3.19
C GLY A 259 -10.69 -10.69 3.93
N TRP A 260 -11.66 -10.69 4.85
CA TRP A 260 -11.98 -9.52 5.66
C TRP A 260 -11.25 -9.52 6.99
N GLY A 261 -10.85 -8.33 7.43
CA GLY A 261 -10.45 -8.07 8.80
C GLY A 261 -11.53 -7.36 9.60
N ALA A 262 -11.11 -6.88 10.76
CA ALA A 262 -11.86 -5.97 11.63
C ALA A 262 -10.90 -4.88 12.15
N CYS A 263 -11.36 -4.05 13.09
CA CYS A 263 -10.55 -3.01 13.75
C CYS A 263 -10.89 -2.97 15.24
N ALA A 264 -9.96 -2.65 16.15
CA ALA A 264 -10.31 -2.55 17.58
C ALA A 264 -11.30 -1.39 17.85
N LYS A 265 -11.17 -0.27 17.11
CA LYS A 265 -11.93 0.97 17.31
C LYS A 265 -13.13 1.18 16.36
N VAL A 266 -13.29 0.41 15.27
CA VAL A 266 -14.30 0.67 14.20
C VAL A 266 -15.25 -0.51 13.97
N GLU A 267 -16.54 -0.24 13.81
CA GLU A 267 -17.56 -1.26 13.54
C GLU A 267 -17.52 -1.85 12.12
N GLY A 268 -18.33 -2.88 11.88
CA GLY A 268 -18.40 -3.55 10.58
C GLY A 268 -17.16 -4.38 10.23
N TYR A 269 -17.15 -4.88 8.99
CA TYR A 269 -15.98 -5.50 8.36
C TYR A 269 -15.05 -4.42 7.80
N ILE A 270 -13.73 -4.68 7.84
CA ILE A 270 -12.68 -3.77 7.38
C ILE A 270 -11.83 -4.51 6.35
N ALA A 271 -11.64 -3.95 5.16
CA ALA A 271 -10.73 -4.53 4.18
C ALA A 271 -9.27 -4.12 4.51
N VAL A 272 -8.32 -4.96 4.10
CA VAL A 272 -6.88 -4.67 4.26
C VAL A 272 -6.45 -3.40 3.50
N GLU A 273 -7.20 -3.05 2.45
CA GLU A 273 -7.00 -1.94 1.51
C GLU A 273 -7.67 -0.61 1.92
N ASP A 274 -8.50 -0.62 2.97
CA ASP A 274 -9.18 0.58 3.45
C ASP A 274 -8.21 1.53 4.18
N TRP A 275 -8.65 2.75 4.48
CA TRP A 275 -8.00 3.73 5.35
C TRP A 275 -9.08 4.58 6.04
N CYS A 276 -8.78 5.12 7.23
CA CYS A 276 -9.67 6.04 7.94
C CYS A 276 -8.87 7.11 8.72
N VAL A 277 -9.52 8.21 9.14
CA VAL A 277 -8.84 9.35 9.81
C VAL A 277 -8.32 9.06 11.22
N ILE A 278 -8.53 7.84 11.74
CA ILE A 278 -7.95 7.35 13.00
C ILE A 278 -6.86 6.30 12.75
N TYR A 279 -6.26 6.30 11.56
CA TYR A 279 -5.03 5.56 11.27
C TYR A 279 -3.93 5.93 12.27
N GLU A 280 -3.24 4.91 12.78
CA GLU A 280 -2.19 4.99 13.79
C GLU A 280 -1.07 4.05 13.34
N HIS A 281 0.18 4.54 13.30
CA HIS A 281 1.33 3.76 12.84
C HIS A 281 1.74 2.72 13.87
N MET A 282 2.42 1.64 13.44
CA MET A 282 2.82 0.57 14.36
C MET A 282 3.81 1.04 15.43
N THR A 283 4.74 1.94 15.06
CA THR A 283 5.67 2.59 15.99
C THR A 283 4.95 3.37 17.09
N GLU A 284 3.96 4.20 16.74
CA GLU A 284 3.22 5.06 17.67
C GLU A 284 2.50 4.25 18.77
N ALA A 285 2.03 3.04 18.42
CA ALA A 285 1.31 2.16 19.33
C ALA A 285 2.22 1.22 20.16
N LEU A 286 3.54 1.26 19.96
CA LEU A 286 4.53 0.42 20.66
C LEU A 286 5.39 1.18 21.71
N GLU A 287 5.18 2.50 21.88
CA GLU A 287 5.88 3.37 22.86
C GLU A 287 5.43 3.25 24.34
#